data_AF-A0A4Y2MH89-F1
#
_entry.id   AF-A0A4Y2MH89-F1
#
_cell.length_a   1.000
_cell.length_b   1.000
_cell.length_c   1.000
_cell.angle_alpha   90.00
_cell.angle_beta   90.00
_cell.angle_gamma   90.00
#
_symmetry.space_group_name_H-M   'P 1'
#
loop_
_entity.id
_entity.type
_entity.pdbx_description
1 polymer ?
#
loop_
_entity_poly.entity_id
_entity_poly.type
_entity_poly.pdbx_seq_one_letter_code
_entity_poly.pdbx_strand_id
1 'polypeptide(L)'
;MFSVIDRLKKEIERRFFNDNKIIMLGIKALVPESTTFLKTEDIVAFGRLYRSKSQDLKIELENMRRVFARKPDASKPKTLLQLQQYIS
;
A
#
# COMPACT_ATOMS: atom_id res chain seq x y z
N MET A 1 6.37 9.00 34.78
CA MET A 1 5.80 7.94 33.93
C MET A 1 4.30 8.20 33.83
N PHE A 2 3.78 8.49 32.63
CA PHE A 2 2.37 8.83 32.46
C PHE A 2 1.61 7.54 32.09
N SER A 3 0.97 6.92 33.09
CA SER A 3 0.27 5.63 32.95
C SER A 3 -0.75 5.60 31.79
N VAL A 4 -1.34 6.76 31.47
CA VAL A 4 -2.23 6.95 30.32
C VAL A 4 -1.48 6.80 28.99
N ILE A 5 -0.29 7.40 28.86
CA ILE A 5 0.54 7.30 27.64
C ILE A 5 1.02 5.86 27.44
N ASP A 6 1.43 5.19 28.52
CA ASP A 6 1.88 3.79 28.43
C ASP A 6 0.76 2.83 28.01
N ARG A 7 -0.47 3.07 28.49
CA ARG A 7 -1.65 2.31 28.04
C ARG A 7 -2.00 2.58 26.59
N LEU A 8 -1.97 3.84 26.17
CA LEU A 8 -2.21 4.22 24.79
C LEU A 8 -1.22 3.53 23.85
N LYS A 9 0.07 3.55 24.19
CA LYS A 9 1.12 2.91 23.40
C LYS A 9 0.90 1.41 23.27
N LYS A 10 0.60 0.72 24.37
CA LYS A 10 0.29 -0.73 24.35
C LYS A 10 -0.93 -1.06 23.50
N GLU A 11 -1.96 -0.21 23.53
CA GLU A 11 -3.19 -0.45 22.76
C GLU A 11 -2.98 -0.18 21.27
N ILE A 12 -2.17 0.83 20.91
CA ILE A 12 -1.72 1.05 19.53
C ILE A 12 -0.91 -0.15 19.04
N GLU A 13 0.07 -0.59 19.83
CA GLU A 13 0.85 -1.79 19.51
C GLU A 13 -0.09 -2.98 19.31
N ARG A 14 -0.96 -3.31 20.28
CA ARG A 14 -1.90 -4.44 20.17
C ARG A 14 -2.79 -4.39 18.92
N ARG A 15 -3.32 -3.21 18.54
CA ARG A 15 -4.23 -3.06 17.40
C ARG A 15 -3.52 -3.11 16.05
N PHE A 16 -2.29 -2.62 15.99
CA PHE A 16 -1.50 -2.52 14.76
C PHE A 16 -0.29 -3.46 14.77
N PHE A 17 -0.26 -4.44 15.66
CA PHE A 17 0.69 -5.53 15.60
C PHE A 17 0.17 -6.55 14.58
N ASN A 18 1.05 -7.04 13.71
CA ASN A 18 0.77 -8.05 12.67
C ASN A 18 -0.12 -7.56 11.51
N ASP A 19 -1.10 -8.39 11.11
CA ASP A 19 -1.83 -8.30 9.85
C ASP A 19 -2.54 -6.97 9.66
N ASN A 20 -3.07 -6.35 10.72
CA ASN A 20 -3.71 -5.04 10.63
C ASN A 20 -2.76 -3.96 10.11
N LYS A 21 -1.50 -3.97 10.54
CA LYS A 21 -0.48 -3.05 10.01
C LYS A 21 -0.15 -3.38 8.56
N ILE A 22 -0.06 -4.66 8.21
CA ILE A 22 0.17 -5.08 6.83
C ILE A 22 -0.98 -4.61 5.93
N ILE A 23 -2.23 -4.73 6.38
CA ILE A 23 -3.44 -4.25 5.69
C ILE A 23 -3.39 -2.74 5.50
N MET A 24 -3.12 -1.97 6.56
CA MET A 24 -3.08 -0.51 6.46
C MET A 24 -1.98 -0.01 5.53
N LEU A 25 -0.77 -0.56 5.64
CA LEU A 25 0.34 -0.21 4.76
C LEU A 25 0.06 -0.62 3.32
N GLY A 26 -0.54 -1.81 3.12
CA GLY A 26 -0.98 -2.31 1.82
C GLY A 26 -1.99 -1.39 1.15
N ILE A 27 -3.09 -1.05 1.83
CA ILE A 27 -4.11 -0.10 1.32
C ILE A 27 -3.45 1.23 0.97
N LYS A 28 -2.60 1.75 1.86
CA LYS A 28 -1.88 3.00 1.62
C LYS A 28 -0.95 2.92 0.41
N ALA A 29 -0.35 1.76 0.13
CA ALA A 29 0.51 1.56 -1.04
C ALA A 29 -0.27 1.42 -2.37
N LEU A 30 -1.59 1.24 -2.33
CA LEU A 30 -2.45 1.22 -3.52
C LEU A 30 -3.00 2.60 -3.91
N VAL A 31 -2.89 3.60 -3.04
CA VAL A 31 -3.43 4.95 -3.27
C VAL A 31 -2.40 5.82 -4.02
N PRO A 32 -2.73 6.36 -5.21
CA PRO A 32 -1.78 7.14 -6.03
C PRO A 32 -1.11 8.33 -5.34
N GLU A 33 -1.85 9.07 -4.53
CA GLU A 33 -1.36 10.25 -3.80
C GLU A 33 -0.56 9.88 -2.54
N SER A 34 -0.46 8.59 -2.22
CA SER A 34 0.31 8.15 -1.07
C SER A 34 1.81 8.24 -1.32
N THR A 35 2.55 8.66 -0.30
CA THR A 35 4.01 8.60 -0.29
C THR A 35 4.57 7.18 -0.41
N THR A 36 3.76 6.15 -0.18
CA THR A 36 4.13 4.74 -0.33
C THR A 36 3.47 4.09 -1.54
N PHE A 37 2.91 4.87 -2.46
CA PHE A 37 2.28 4.34 -3.67
C PHE A 37 3.24 3.42 -4.44
N LEU A 38 2.73 2.26 -4.83
CA LEU A 38 3.49 1.19 -5.48
C LEU A 38 4.71 0.69 -4.68
N LYS A 39 4.80 0.90 -3.37
CA LYS A 39 5.93 0.36 -2.58
C LYS A 39 5.87 -1.18 -2.52
N THR A 40 6.90 -1.83 -3.06
CA THR A 40 6.92 -3.29 -3.28
C THR A 40 6.70 -4.07 -2.00
N GLU A 41 7.40 -3.70 -0.92
CA GLU A 41 7.40 -4.46 0.32
C GLU A 41 6.00 -4.49 0.95
N ASP A 42 5.34 -3.32 0.96
CA ASP A 42 4.02 -3.15 1.55
C ASP A 42 2.96 -3.91 0.72
N ILE A 43 3.05 -3.85 -0.61
CA ILE A 43 2.10 -4.56 -1.50
C ILE A 43 2.32 -6.08 -1.49
N VAL A 44 3.58 -6.54 -1.46
CA VAL A 44 3.89 -7.98 -1.37
C VAL A 44 3.44 -8.56 -0.03
N ALA A 45 3.70 -7.86 1.07
CA ALA A 45 3.22 -8.28 2.39
C ALA A 45 1.68 -8.34 2.42
N PHE A 46 1.02 -7.33 1.88
CA PHE A 46 -0.44 -7.28 1.76
C PHE A 46 -1.01 -8.41 0.91
N GLY A 47 -0.47 -8.65 -0.29
CA GLY A 47 -0.91 -9.74 -1.17
C GLY A 47 -0.74 -11.13 -0.55
N ARG A 48 0.30 -11.35 0.29
CA ARG A 48 0.49 -12.62 1.01
C ARG A 48 -0.67 -12.94 1.96
N LEU A 49 -1.30 -11.94 2.59
CA LEU A 49 -2.48 -12.15 3.43
C LEU A 49 -3.65 -12.76 2.64
N TYR A 50 -3.75 -12.40 1.36
CA TYR A 50 -4.76 -12.90 0.42
C TYR A 50 -4.25 -14.05 -0.46
N ARG A 51 -3.16 -14.71 -0.04
CA ARG A 51 -2.55 -15.86 -0.75
C ARG A 51 -2.13 -15.55 -2.19
N SER A 52 -1.83 -14.30 -2.50
CA SER A 52 -1.28 -13.91 -3.79
C SER A 52 0.14 -14.44 -3.97
N LYS A 53 0.47 -14.88 -5.19
CA LYS A 53 1.83 -15.29 -5.55
C LYS A 53 2.74 -14.05 -5.59
N SER A 54 3.71 -14.00 -4.68
CA SER A 54 4.58 -12.82 -4.55
C SER A 54 5.44 -12.54 -5.81
N GLN A 55 5.79 -13.58 -6.57
CA GLN A 55 6.60 -13.42 -7.79
C GLN A 55 5.80 -12.68 -8.88
N ASP A 56 4.59 -13.16 -9.15
CA ASP A 56 3.68 -12.57 -10.15
C ASP A 56 3.34 -11.12 -9.78
N LEU A 57 3.08 -10.87 -8.49
CA LEU A 57 2.78 -9.53 -7.99
C LEU A 57 3.94 -8.55 -8.18
N LYS A 58 5.20 -8.99 -8.00
CA LYS A 58 6.37 -8.15 -8.26
C LYS A 58 6.48 -7.78 -9.74
N ILE A 59 6.22 -8.73 -10.64
CA ILE A 59 6.25 -8.49 -12.09
C ILE A 59 5.19 -7.46 -12.46
N GLU A 60 3.97 -7.61 -11.94
CA GLU A 60 2.87 -6.69 -12.23
C GLU A 60 3.16 -5.27 -11.70
N LEU A 61 3.77 -5.16 -10.53
CA LEU A 61 4.19 -3.86 -9.99
C LEU A 61 5.22 -3.16 -10.87
N GLU A 62 6.20 -3.88 -11.42
CA GLU A 62 7.16 -3.31 -12.37
C GLU A 62 6.47 -2.84 -13.67
N ASN A 63 5.52 -3.62 -14.17
CA ASN A 63 4.71 -3.23 -15.33
C ASN A 63 3.93 -1.94 -15.04
N MET A 64 3.29 -1.84 -13.88
CA MET A 64 2.55 -0.66 -13.45
C MET A 64 3.46 0.56 -13.38
N ARG A 65 4.66 0.45 -12.77
CA ARG A 65 5.64 1.55 -12.74
C ARG A 65 6.03 2.02 -14.14
N ARG A 66 6.24 1.10 -15.08
CA ARG A 66 6.55 1.44 -16.47
C ARG A 66 5.40 2.19 -17.16
N VAL A 67 4.15 1.82 -16.90
CA VAL A 67 2.99 2.56 -17.41
C VAL A 67 2.97 3.98 -16.86
N PHE A 68 3.24 4.16 -15.57
CA PHE A 68 3.31 5.48 -14.93
C PHE A 68 4.47 6.34 -15.42
N ALA A 69 5.62 5.73 -15.74
CA ALA A 69 6.78 6.45 -16.26
C ALA A 69 6.58 6.99 -17.69
N ARG A 70 5.65 6.40 -18.46
CA ARG A 70 5.42 6.78 -19.88
C ARG A 70 4.40 7.89 -20.06
N LYS A 71 3.55 8.18 -19.07
CA LYS A 71 2.50 9.20 -19.19
C LYS A 71 2.89 10.48 -18.43
N PRO A 72 2.47 11.66 -18.91
CA PRO A 72 2.79 12.93 -18.26
C PRO A 72 2.15 13.03 -16.87
N ASP A 73 2.82 13.75 -15.96
CA ASP A 73 2.37 13.90 -14.56
C ASP A 73 0.95 14.44 -14.42
N ALA A 74 0.52 15.34 -15.32
CA ALA A 74 -0.83 15.90 -15.33
C ALA A 74 -1.94 14.84 -15.53
N SER A 75 -1.59 13.67 -16.08
CA SER A 75 -2.50 12.55 -16.32
C SER A 75 -2.47 11.48 -15.22
N LYS A 76 -1.61 11.63 -14.21
CA LYS A 76 -1.50 10.66 -13.13
C LYS A 76 -2.79 10.67 -12.30
N PRO A 77 -3.35 9.49 -12.00
CA PRO A 77 -4.53 9.40 -11.16
C PRO A 77 -4.22 9.92 -9.77
N LYS A 78 -5.18 10.60 -9.14
CA LYS A 78 -5.11 11.05 -7.75
C LYS A 78 -5.96 10.20 -6.82
N THR A 79 -7.01 9.59 -7.36
CA THR A 79 -7.93 8.72 -6.62
C THR A 79 -7.87 7.28 -7.12
N LEU A 80 -8.33 6.33 -6.31
CA LEU A 80 -8.44 4.92 -6.73
C LEU A 80 -9.39 4.76 -7.93
N LEU A 81 -10.45 5.56 -8.01
CA LEU A 81 -11.37 5.54 -9.14
C LEU A 81 -10.68 5.97 -10.45
N GLN A 82 -9.88 7.05 -10.38
CA GLN A 82 -9.08 7.49 -11.52
C GLN A 82 -8.01 6.46 -11.87
N LEU A 83 -7.41 5.80 -10.87
CA LEU A 83 -6.42 4.74 -11.09
C LEU A 83 -7.03 3.58 -11.87
N GLN A 84 -8.23 3.14 -11.50
CA GLN A 84 -8.96 2.10 -12.22
C GLN A 84 -9.19 2.47 -13.69
N GLN A 85 -9.66 3.69 -13.96
CA GLN A 85 -9.86 4.20 -15.32
C GLN A 85 -8.54 4.35 -16.09
N TYR A 86 -7.43 4.60 -15.39
CA TYR A 86 -6.11 4.85 -15.99
C TYR A 86 -5.41 3.56 -16.46
N ILE A 87 -5.72 2.42 -15.83
CA ILE A 87 -5.13 1.10 -16.10
C ILE A 87 -6.05 0.14 -16.86
N SER A 88 -7.35 0.45 -16.94
CA SER A 88 -8.32 -0.29 -17.78
C SER A 88 -8.12 0.07 -19.25
#